data_AF-A0A0B3VX42-F1
#
_entry.id   AF-A0A0B3VX42-F1
#
_cell.length_a   1.000
_cell.length_b   1.000
_cell.length_c   1.000
_cell.angle_alpha   90.00
_cell.angle_beta   90.00
_cell.angle_gamma   90.00
#
_symmetry.space_group_name_H-M   'P 1'
#
loop_
_entity.id
_entity.type
_entity.pdbx_description
1 polymer ?
#
loop_
_entity_poly.entity_id
_entity_poly.type
_entity_poly.pdbx_seq_one_letter_code
_entity_poly.pdbx_strand_id
1 'polypeptide(L)'
;MVGLEKDILYLVSRVRCVTENQVGKVFNNKKRSSKKSLKRTLRKMCNDYTLRKFPCNINYTNFKDNSYVYYLNGSNITKGNSLTKMLLGSEIAIRLNSAGYETVRFYRNAKVGDQTYDIFIEYINPSRQRLQVLIDIELDENLKCSKYDNIIYDIDNSTIPFFMVPKVIVISSKEQKHNKYNMNEHIHFLDTSLNKLFNYL
;
A
#
# COMPACT_ATOMS: atom_id res chain seq x y z
N MET A 1 0.81 6.83 -11.04
CA MET A 1 -0.65 6.60 -10.88
C MET A 1 -1.40 7.04 -12.14
N VAL A 2 -2.13 6.16 -12.84
CA VAL A 2 -2.83 6.52 -14.09
C VAL A 2 -4.35 6.41 -13.92
N GLY A 3 -5.08 7.47 -14.27
CA GLY A 3 -6.54 7.44 -14.46
C GLY A 3 -7.39 7.30 -13.20
N LEU A 4 -8.42 6.46 -13.29
CA LEU A 4 -9.56 6.39 -12.36
C LEU A 4 -9.20 5.85 -10.96
N GLU A 5 -8.18 5.02 -10.84
CA GLU A 5 -7.70 4.47 -9.56
C GLU A 5 -7.18 5.58 -8.64
N LYS A 6 -6.45 6.56 -9.21
CA LYS A 6 -5.97 7.74 -8.49
C LYS A 6 -7.12 8.58 -7.96
N ASP A 7 -8.11 8.83 -8.81
CA ASP A 7 -9.27 9.64 -8.45
C ASP A 7 -10.11 8.97 -7.36
N ILE A 8 -10.26 7.63 -7.40
CA ILE A 8 -10.93 6.86 -6.36
C ILE A 8 -10.15 6.96 -5.05
N LEU A 9 -8.83 6.71 -5.06
CA LEU A 9 -8.00 6.84 -3.85
C LEU A 9 -8.12 8.23 -3.23
N TYR A 10 -8.10 9.28 -4.07
CA TYR A 10 -8.28 10.65 -3.62
C TYR A 10 -9.65 10.89 -2.98
N LEU A 11 -10.72 10.41 -3.61
CA LEU A 11 -12.06 10.49 -3.06
C LEU A 11 -12.15 9.80 -1.69
N VAL A 12 -11.78 8.51 -1.63
CA VAL A 12 -11.86 7.72 -0.39
C VAL A 12 -10.96 8.30 0.71
N SER A 13 -9.80 8.86 0.37
CA SER A 13 -8.91 9.53 1.33
C SER A 13 -9.56 10.73 2.03
N ARG A 14 -10.50 11.41 1.36
CA ARG A 14 -11.19 12.58 1.90
C ARG A 14 -12.43 12.22 2.71
N VAL A 15 -13.22 11.25 2.24
CA VAL A 15 -14.52 10.90 2.86
C VAL A 15 -14.49 9.62 3.70
N ARG A 16 -13.30 9.01 3.86
CA ARG A 16 -13.01 7.77 4.63
C ARG A 16 -13.56 6.49 4.02
N CYS A 17 -14.81 6.50 3.61
CA CYS A 17 -15.45 5.38 2.92
C CYS A 17 -16.48 5.89 1.91
N VAL A 18 -16.77 5.06 0.92
CA VAL A 18 -17.73 5.38 -0.14
C VAL A 18 -18.51 4.13 -0.51
N THR A 19 -19.81 4.28 -0.73
CA THR A 19 -20.59 3.17 -1.30
C THR A 19 -20.34 3.05 -2.81
N GLU A 20 -20.54 1.85 -3.38
CA GLU A 20 -20.43 1.63 -4.82
C GLU A 20 -21.32 2.59 -5.62
N ASN A 21 -22.51 2.90 -5.09
CA ASN A 21 -23.44 3.84 -5.71
C ASN A 21 -22.92 5.29 -5.66
N GLN A 22 -22.31 5.71 -4.55
CA GLN A 22 -21.70 7.05 -4.44
C GLN A 22 -20.54 7.20 -5.43
N VAL A 23 -19.66 6.20 -5.51
CA VAL A 23 -18.58 6.16 -6.52
C VAL A 23 -19.18 6.21 -7.92
N GLY A 24 -20.23 5.42 -8.18
CA GLY A 24 -20.97 5.43 -9.44
C GLY A 24 -21.50 6.81 -9.82
N LYS A 25 -22.10 7.56 -8.88
CA LYS A 25 -22.61 8.92 -9.12
C LYS A 25 -21.48 9.91 -9.45
N VAL A 26 -20.38 9.86 -8.71
CA VAL A 26 -19.24 10.78 -8.89
C VAL A 26 -18.54 10.56 -10.24
N PHE A 27 -18.40 9.30 -10.69
CA PHE A 27 -17.57 8.96 -11.84
C PHE A 27 -18.36 8.61 -13.13
N ASN A 28 -19.66 8.30 -13.07
CA ASN A 28 -20.49 8.13 -14.29
C ASN A 28 -20.78 9.47 -14.98
N ASN A 29 -21.02 10.55 -14.23
CA ASN A 29 -21.39 11.85 -14.81
C ASN A 29 -20.28 12.51 -15.64
N LYS A 30 -19.02 12.09 -15.47
CA LYS A 30 -17.87 12.67 -16.18
C LYS A 30 -17.63 12.11 -17.60
N LYS A 31 -18.52 11.29 -18.17
CA LYS A 31 -18.34 10.60 -19.48
C LYS A 31 -17.03 9.81 -19.66
N ARG A 32 -16.24 9.62 -18.58
CA ARG A 32 -14.90 9.01 -18.63
C ARG A 32 -14.88 7.50 -18.40
N SER A 33 -15.97 6.91 -17.90
CA SER A 33 -16.00 5.47 -17.60
C SER A 33 -17.41 4.90 -17.75
N SER A 34 -17.52 3.70 -18.33
CA SER A 34 -18.77 2.93 -18.32
C SER A 34 -18.99 2.30 -16.95
N LYS A 35 -20.25 2.11 -16.53
CA LYS A 35 -20.58 1.44 -15.25
C LYS A 35 -19.91 0.06 -15.10
N LYS A 36 -19.71 -0.67 -16.20
CA LYS A 36 -18.96 -1.95 -16.24
C LYS A 36 -17.47 -1.75 -15.94
N SER A 37 -16.86 -0.69 -16.48
CA SER A 37 -15.44 -0.37 -16.22
C SER A 37 -15.20 0.03 -14.75
N LEU A 38 -16.10 0.80 -14.14
CA LEU A 38 -15.96 1.22 -12.75
C LEU A 38 -15.97 0.05 -11.75
N LYS A 39 -16.94 -0.87 -11.89
CA LYS A 39 -17.00 -2.07 -11.04
C LYS A 39 -15.75 -2.94 -11.21
N ARG A 40 -15.23 -3.03 -12.44
CA ARG A 40 -13.97 -3.74 -12.72
C ARG A 40 -12.79 -3.07 -12.02
N THR A 41 -12.70 -1.74 -12.05
CA THR A 41 -11.65 -0.99 -11.35
C THR A 41 -11.74 -1.16 -9.83
N LEU A 42 -12.92 -1.04 -9.22
CA LEU A 42 -13.09 -1.25 -7.78
C LEU A 42 -12.69 -2.67 -7.35
N ARG A 43 -13.06 -3.69 -8.14
CA ARG A 43 -12.62 -5.08 -7.90
C ARG A 43 -11.11 -5.21 -8.03
N LYS A 44 -10.51 -4.64 -9.08
CA LYS A 44 -9.06 -4.64 -9.28
C LYS A 44 -8.36 -3.98 -8.08
N MET A 45 -8.80 -2.80 -7.66
CA MET A 45 -8.25 -2.09 -6.50
C MET A 45 -8.36 -2.88 -5.18
N CYS A 46 -9.41 -3.69 -5.01
CA CYS A 46 -9.50 -4.61 -3.86
C CYS A 46 -8.49 -5.75 -3.98
N ASN A 47 -8.33 -6.33 -5.16
CA ASN A 47 -7.35 -7.39 -5.43
C ASN A 47 -5.90 -6.87 -5.32
N ASP A 48 -5.68 -5.61 -5.66
CA ASP A 48 -4.40 -4.90 -5.53
C ASP A 48 -4.14 -4.43 -4.09
N TYR A 49 -4.96 -4.84 -3.11
CA TYR A 49 -4.84 -4.49 -1.69
C TYR A 49 -4.87 -2.98 -1.37
N THR A 50 -5.38 -2.16 -2.30
CA THR A 50 -5.51 -0.71 -2.10
C THR A 50 -6.80 -0.34 -1.36
N LEU A 51 -7.88 -1.08 -1.63
CA LEU A 51 -9.18 -0.92 -1.00
C LEU A 51 -9.59 -2.21 -0.27
N ARG A 52 -10.37 -2.05 0.81
CA ARG A 52 -11.20 -3.13 1.36
C ARG A 52 -12.66 -2.82 1.06
N LYS A 53 -13.46 -3.87 0.91
CA LYS A 53 -14.91 -3.77 0.69
C LYS A 53 -15.66 -4.55 1.77
N PHE A 54 -16.78 -4.00 2.21
CA PHE A 54 -17.71 -4.66 3.13
C PHE A 54 -19.12 -4.60 2.55
N PRO A 55 -19.93 -5.65 2.77
CA PRO A 55 -21.32 -5.60 2.36
C PRO A 55 -22.00 -4.42 3.05
N CYS A 56 -22.67 -3.59 2.26
CA CYS A 56 -23.45 -2.47 2.74
C CYS A 56 -24.92 -2.82 2.61
N ASN A 57 -25.66 -2.72 3.72
CA ASN A 57 -27.10 -2.90 3.72
C ASN A 57 -27.72 -1.77 4.55
N ILE A 58 -27.81 -0.59 3.94
CA ILE A 58 -28.39 0.60 4.57
C ILE A 58 -29.78 0.80 3.97
N ASN A 59 -30.78 0.89 4.84
CA ASN A 59 -32.14 1.26 4.48
C ASN A 59 -32.59 2.39 5.40
N TYR A 60 -32.53 3.62 4.92
CA TYR A 60 -32.89 4.81 5.70
C TYR A 60 -33.85 5.67 4.91
N THR A 61 -35.10 5.77 5.38
CA THR A 61 -36.24 6.61 4.93
C THR A 61 -36.44 6.77 3.40
N ASN A 62 -35.46 7.28 2.65
CA ASN A 62 -35.46 7.42 1.18
C ASN A 62 -34.17 6.97 0.47
N PHE A 63 -33.23 6.33 1.18
CA PHE A 63 -31.96 5.83 0.66
C PHE A 63 -31.81 4.34 0.98
N LYS A 64 -31.74 3.54 -0.09
CA LYS A 64 -31.47 2.10 -0.01
C LYS A 64 -30.18 1.80 -0.75
N ASP A 65 -29.20 1.25 -0.05
CA ASP A 65 -27.94 0.81 -0.64
C ASP A 65 -27.59 -0.59 -0.16
N ASN A 66 -27.74 -1.54 -1.10
CA ASN A 66 -27.44 -2.96 -0.93
C ASN A 66 -26.15 -3.36 -1.67
N SER A 67 -25.24 -2.40 -1.89
CA SER A 67 -23.99 -2.63 -2.61
C SER A 67 -22.83 -2.97 -1.65
N TYR A 68 -21.68 -2.32 -1.85
CA TYR A 68 -20.52 -2.46 -1.00
C TYR A 68 -20.05 -1.07 -0.56
N VAL A 69 -19.56 -0.97 0.67
CA VAL A 69 -18.78 0.18 1.13
C VAL A 69 -17.31 -0.15 0.92
N TYR A 70 -16.61 0.77 0.26
CA TYR A 70 -15.18 0.70 0.02
C TYR A 70 -14.47 1.70 0.94
N TYR A 71 -13.35 1.29 1.51
CA TYR A 71 -12.47 2.14 2.29
C TYR A 71 -11.01 1.72 2.07
N LEU A 72 -10.07 2.56 2.50
CA LEU A 72 -8.64 2.30 2.29
C LEU A 72 -8.14 1.15 3.17
N ASN A 73 -7.42 0.21 2.57
CA ASN A 73 -6.86 -0.92 3.33
C ASN A 73 -5.92 -0.41 4.44
N GLY A 74 -6.18 -0.77 5.70
CA GLY A 74 -5.47 -0.25 6.90
C GLY A 74 -6.24 0.79 7.74
N SER A 75 -7.58 0.81 7.63
CA SER A 75 -8.49 1.82 8.15
C SER A 75 -8.55 1.97 9.69
N ASN A 76 -7.67 2.82 10.22
CA ASN A 76 -7.90 3.74 11.35
C ASN A 76 -7.26 5.13 11.08
N ILE A 77 -6.73 5.32 9.88
CA ILE A 77 -5.84 6.40 9.48
C ILE A 77 -6.66 7.57 8.93
N THR A 78 -6.59 8.73 9.57
CA THR A 78 -7.58 9.80 9.34
C THR A 78 -7.01 11.09 8.74
N LYS A 79 -5.76 11.50 9.02
CA LYS A 79 -5.14 12.75 8.52
C LYS A 79 -3.59 12.72 8.62
N GLY A 80 -2.92 13.66 7.94
CA GLY A 80 -1.49 13.93 8.08
C GLY A 80 -0.58 12.80 7.56
N ASN A 81 0.57 12.58 8.21
CA ASN A 81 1.60 11.62 7.78
C ASN A 81 1.07 10.20 7.62
N SER A 82 0.17 9.78 8.51
CA SER A 82 -0.49 8.47 8.42
C SER A 82 -1.22 8.26 7.09
N LEU A 83 -1.92 9.29 6.58
CA LEU A 83 -2.59 9.26 5.28
C LEU A 83 -1.59 9.19 4.13
N THR A 84 -0.49 9.94 4.21
CA THR A 84 0.58 9.94 3.21
C THR A 84 1.25 8.57 3.11
N LYS A 85 1.63 7.95 4.24
CA LYS A 85 2.17 6.58 4.28
C LYS A 85 1.20 5.58 3.66
N MET A 86 -0.08 5.70 3.98
CA MET A 86 -1.10 4.81 3.43
C MET A 86 -1.24 4.95 1.91
N LEU A 87 -1.26 6.19 1.38
CA LEU A 87 -1.29 6.47 -0.05
C LEU A 87 -0.05 5.94 -0.78
N LEU A 88 1.14 6.19 -0.23
CA LEU A 88 2.40 5.64 -0.77
C LEU A 88 2.37 4.12 -0.83
N GLY A 89 1.91 3.46 0.23
CA GLY A 89 1.75 2.01 0.23
C GLY A 89 0.77 1.48 -0.82
N SER A 90 -0.32 2.21 -1.07
CA SER A 90 -1.24 1.85 -2.16
C SER A 90 -0.59 2.03 -3.53
N GLU A 91 0.22 3.07 -3.71
CA GLU A 91 0.94 3.30 -4.96
C GLU A 91 1.96 2.19 -5.24
N ILE A 92 2.68 1.72 -4.21
CA ILE A 92 3.62 0.59 -4.33
C ILE A 92 2.92 -0.67 -4.83
N ALA A 93 1.79 -1.03 -4.22
CA ALA A 93 1.01 -2.20 -4.62
C ALA A 93 0.54 -2.11 -6.09
N ILE A 94 0.06 -0.93 -6.50
CA ILE A 94 -0.36 -0.69 -7.90
C ILE A 94 0.83 -0.80 -8.86
N ARG A 95 1.98 -0.23 -8.51
CA ARG A 95 3.19 -0.28 -9.36
C ARG A 95 3.66 -1.71 -9.55
N LEU A 96 3.75 -2.51 -8.47
CA LEU A 96 4.09 -3.93 -8.53
C LEU A 96 3.20 -4.70 -9.51
N ASN A 97 1.89 -4.64 -9.31
CA ASN A 97 0.94 -5.35 -10.17
C ASN A 97 0.99 -4.85 -11.63
N SER A 98 1.23 -3.55 -11.85
CA SER A 98 1.36 -2.98 -13.20
C SER A 98 2.65 -3.39 -13.91
N ALA A 99 3.71 -3.69 -13.16
CA ALA A 99 5.00 -4.13 -13.69
C ALA A 99 5.08 -5.66 -13.90
N GLY A 100 3.97 -6.39 -13.70
CA GLY A 100 3.91 -7.84 -13.88
C GLY A 100 4.40 -8.65 -12.69
N TYR A 101 4.59 -8.02 -11.53
CA TYR A 101 4.85 -8.72 -10.28
C TYR A 101 3.53 -9.26 -9.72
N GLU A 102 3.55 -10.47 -9.17
CA GLU A 102 2.39 -11.09 -8.55
C GLU A 102 2.50 -10.99 -7.03
N THR A 103 1.62 -10.20 -6.41
CA THR A 103 1.59 -10.06 -4.96
C THR A 103 0.93 -11.28 -4.32
N VAL A 104 1.68 -12.00 -3.47
CA VAL A 104 1.19 -13.17 -2.72
C VAL A 104 0.63 -12.76 -1.35
N ARG A 105 1.34 -11.88 -0.64
CA ARG A 105 0.90 -11.32 0.64
C ARG A 105 1.21 -9.83 0.69
N PHE A 106 0.28 -9.06 1.22
CA PHE A 106 0.44 -7.63 1.44
C PHE A 106 -0.12 -7.27 2.82
N TYR A 107 0.76 -6.96 3.76
CA TYR A 107 0.39 -6.56 5.12
C TYR A 107 0.82 -5.11 5.36
N ARG A 108 -0.05 -4.36 6.04
CA ARG A 108 0.28 -3.01 6.52
C ARG A 108 0.52 -3.08 8.01
N ASN A 109 1.36 -2.18 8.54
CA ASN A 109 1.77 -2.17 9.95
C ASN A 109 2.29 -3.55 10.38
N ALA A 110 3.19 -4.12 9.58
CA ALA A 110 3.73 -5.45 9.77
C ALA A 110 4.65 -5.47 11.00
N LYS A 111 4.34 -6.32 11.97
CA LYS A 111 5.17 -6.51 13.17
C LYS A 111 6.19 -7.63 12.92
N VAL A 112 7.48 -7.30 13.06
CA VAL A 112 8.61 -8.22 12.89
C VAL A 112 9.49 -8.06 14.12
N GLY A 113 9.57 -9.11 14.95
CA GLY A 113 10.06 -9.00 16.32
C GLY A 113 9.31 -7.92 17.10
N ASP A 114 10.07 -7.00 17.70
CA ASP A 114 9.53 -5.84 18.41
C ASP A 114 9.35 -4.60 17.52
N GLN A 115 9.78 -4.66 16.26
CA GLN A 115 9.70 -3.55 15.33
C GLN A 115 8.40 -3.59 14.51
N THR A 116 7.93 -2.40 14.14
CA THR A 116 6.79 -2.25 13.21
C THR A 116 7.26 -1.61 11.93
N TYR A 117 6.99 -2.26 10.81
CA TYR A 117 7.24 -1.77 9.46
C TYR A 117 5.92 -1.33 8.84
N ASP A 118 5.96 -0.28 8.01
CA ASP A 118 4.74 0.24 7.40
C ASP A 118 4.08 -0.78 6.46
N ILE A 119 4.89 -1.57 5.73
CA ILE A 119 4.39 -2.59 4.80
C ILE A 119 5.31 -3.82 4.79
N PHE A 120 4.71 -5.00 4.72
CA PHE A 120 5.35 -6.24 4.30
C PHE A 120 4.72 -6.70 2.98
N ILE A 121 5.57 -7.07 2.01
CA ILE A 121 5.13 -7.62 0.74
C ILE A 121 5.89 -8.92 0.48
N GLU A 122 5.12 -9.96 0.20
CA GLU A 122 5.62 -11.18 -0.43
C GLU A 122 5.10 -11.21 -1.86
N TYR A 123 5.99 -11.40 -2.82
CA TYR A 123 5.65 -11.31 -4.23
C TYR A 123 6.45 -12.30 -5.07
N ILE A 124 5.97 -12.56 -6.29
CA ILE A 124 6.70 -13.29 -7.32
C ILE A 124 7.10 -12.28 -8.39
N ASN A 125 8.41 -12.17 -8.66
CA ASN A 125 8.93 -11.25 -9.65
C ASN A 125 8.71 -11.78 -11.09
N PRO A 126 8.95 -10.96 -12.14
CA PRO A 126 8.81 -11.42 -13.54
C PRO A 126 9.68 -12.63 -13.89
N SER A 127 10.81 -12.80 -13.19
CA SER A 127 11.70 -13.97 -13.29
C SER A 127 11.20 -15.21 -12.53
N ARG A 128 9.96 -15.19 -12.02
CA ARG A 128 9.30 -16.28 -11.27
C ARG A 128 9.95 -16.63 -9.94
N GLN A 129 10.73 -15.72 -9.37
CA GLN A 129 11.31 -15.88 -8.03
C GLN A 129 10.36 -15.29 -7.00
N ARG A 130 10.09 -16.07 -5.95
CA ARG A 130 9.32 -15.62 -4.79
C ARG A 130 10.25 -14.89 -3.83
N LEU A 131 9.92 -13.65 -3.49
CA LEU A 131 10.74 -12.74 -2.70
C LEU A 131 9.91 -12.08 -1.59
N GLN A 132 10.59 -11.60 -0.56
CA GLN A 132 10.00 -10.89 0.59
C GLN A 132 10.71 -9.55 0.79
N VAL A 133 9.92 -8.50 1.02
CA VAL A 133 10.42 -7.14 1.27
C VAL A 133 9.62 -6.48 2.39
N LEU A 134 10.34 -5.75 3.24
CA LEU A 134 9.79 -4.84 4.22
C LEU A 134 9.96 -3.41 3.73
N ILE A 135 8.95 -2.58 3.95
CA ILE A 135 8.97 -1.18 3.54
C ILE A 135 8.67 -0.33 4.77
N ASP A 136 9.52 0.66 4.98
CA ASP A 136 9.43 1.62 6.06
C ASP A 136 9.35 3.02 5.46
N ILE A 137 8.33 3.81 5.80
CA ILE A 137 8.06 5.11 5.21
C ILE A 137 8.31 6.18 6.27
N GLU A 138 9.44 6.86 6.20
CA GLU A 138 9.84 7.88 7.18
C GLU A 138 9.66 9.29 6.61
N LEU A 139 8.65 9.99 7.12
CA LEU A 139 8.28 11.34 6.66
C LEU A 139 8.80 12.45 7.59
N ASP A 140 9.11 12.13 8.86
CA ASP A 140 9.36 13.09 9.95
C ASP A 140 10.84 13.15 10.40
N GLU A 141 11.76 12.67 9.55
CA GLU A 141 13.21 12.91 9.65
C GLU A 141 13.95 12.29 10.85
N ASN A 142 13.29 11.46 11.68
CA ASN A 142 13.91 10.78 12.82
C ASN A 142 14.16 9.29 12.54
N LEU A 143 14.87 8.99 11.46
CA LEU A 143 15.23 7.61 11.13
C LEU A 143 16.24 7.06 12.15
N LYS A 144 15.83 6.06 12.92
CA LYS A 144 16.74 5.29 13.78
C LYS A 144 17.24 4.06 13.02
N CYS A 145 18.42 4.14 12.42
CA CYS A 145 19.03 3.01 11.69
C CYS A 145 19.15 1.74 12.55
N SER A 146 19.30 1.88 13.87
CA SER A 146 19.34 0.77 14.81
C SER A 146 18.11 -0.14 14.80
N LYS A 147 17.00 0.32 14.19
CA LYS A 147 15.81 -0.50 13.94
C LYS A 147 16.11 -1.72 13.07
N TYR A 148 17.13 -1.65 12.23
CA TYR A 148 17.40 -2.66 11.19
C TYR A 148 18.57 -3.59 11.53
N ASP A 149 19.33 -3.31 12.61
CA ASP A 149 20.56 -4.02 12.94
C ASP A 149 20.32 -5.52 13.23
N ASN A 150 19.19 -5.84 13.87
CA ASN A 150 18.87 -7.18 14.35
C ASN A 150 17.79 -7.88 13.52
N ILE A 151 17.63 -7.51 12.24
CA ILE A 151 16.53 -8.03 11.42
C ILE A 151 16.51 -9.56 11.33
N ILE A 152 17.68 -10.20 11.32
CA ILE A 152 17.81 -11.66 11.30
C ILE A 152 17.19 -12.29 12.54
N TYR A 153 17.35 -11.68 13.71
CA TYR A 153 16.73 -12.16 14.95
C TYR A 153 15.25 -11.78 15.04
N ASP A 154 14.87 -10.62 14.49
CA ASP A 154 13.49 -10.15 14.51
C ASP A 154 12.57 -11.02 13.64
N ILE A 155 13.07 -11.54 12.51
CA ILE A 155 12.29 -12.42 11.63
C ILE A 155 11.99 -13.77 12.28
N ASP A 156 12.94 -14.33 13.05
CA ASP A 156 12.77 -15.61 13.74
C ASP A 156 11.69 -15.52 14.84
N ASN A 157 11.52 -14.32 15.42
CA ASN A 157 10.50 -14.02 16.43
C ASN A 157 9.21 -13.42 15.83
N SER A 158 9.07 -13.40 14.51
CA SER A 158 7.87 -12.86 13.84
C SER A 158 6.81 -13.95 13.61
N THR A 159 5.54 -13.56 13.65
CA THR A 159 4.43 -14.41 13.19
C THR A 159 4.27 -14.42 11.68
N ILE A 160 4.97 -13.52 10.97
CA ILE A 160 5.04 -13.53 9.51
C ILE A 160 6.05 -14.61 9.11
N PRO A 161 5.67 -15.57 8.25
CA PRO A 161 6.57 -16.64 7.86
C PRO A 161 7.60 -16.15 6.83
N PHE A 162 8.77 -15.77 7.31
CA PHE A 162 9.92 -15.45 6.47
C PHE A 162 10.61 -16.73 6.00
N PHE A 163 10.99 -16.77 4.71
CA PHE A 163 11.79 -17.87 4.14
C PHE A 163 13.14 -17.39 3.60
N MET A 164 13.41 -16.09 3.73
CA MET A 164 14.70 -15.45 3.50
C MET A 164 14.79 -14.20 4.38
N VAL A 165 16.00 -13.68 4.58
CA VAL A 165 16.17 -12.35 5.15
C VAL A 165 15.59 -11.33 4.15
N PRO A 166 14.52 -10.59 4.51
CA PRO A 166 13.87 -9.68 3.58
C PRO A 166 14.77 -8.46 3.33
N LYS A 167 14.70 -7.93 2.11
CA LYS A 167 15.21 -6.57 1.86
C LYS A 167 14.36 -5.57 2.62
N VAL A 168 14.95 -4.48 3.09
CA VAL A 168 14.27 -3.35 3.72
C VAL A 168 14.41 -2.13 2.81
N ILE A 169 13.29 -1.62 2.32
CA ILE A 169 13.24 -0.38 1.55
C ILE A 169 12.75 0.74 2.46
N VAL A 170 13.60 1.71 2.71
CA VAL A 170 13.29 2.92 3.47
C VAL A 170 12.92 4.03 2.51
N ILE A 171 11.67 4.48 2.54
CA ILE A 171 11.15 5.58 1.73
C ILE A 171 11.16 6.86 2.56
N SER A 172 11.78 7.92 2.04
CA SER A 172 11.82 9.22 2.71
C SER A 172 11.59 10.40 1.78
N SER A 173 11.12 11.51 2.35
CA SER A 173 10.73 12.75 1.65
C SER A 173 11.91 13.62 1.20
N LYS A 174 13.11 13.46 1.79
CA LYS A 174 14.34 14.14 1.36
C LYS A 174 15.21 13.19 0.52
N GLU A 175 15.92 13.73 -0.47
CA GLU A 175 17.09 13.08 -1.06
C GLU A 175 18.09 12.83 0.07
N GLN A 176 18.03 11.63 0.63
CA GLN A 176 18.77 11.33 1.83
C GLN A 176 20.25 11.22 1.49
N LYS A 177 21.05 12.12 2.08
CA LYS A 177 22.52 12.03 2.26
C LYS A 177 22.99 10.69 2.89
N HIS A 178 22.06 9.79 3.21
CA HIS A 178 22.26 8.50 3.87
C HIS A 178 22.78 7.38 2.95
N ASN A 179 22.97 7.64 1.65
CA ASN A 179 23.81 6.77 0.79
C ASN A 179 25.25 6.57 1.32
N LYS A 180 25.68 7.30 2.37
CA LYS A 180 27.00 7.19 2.99
C LYS A 180 27.10 6.21 4.15
N TYR A 181 26.00 5.65 4.66
CA TYR A 181 26.06 4.71 5.78
C TYR A 181 25.95 3.27 5.27
N ASN A 182 27.10 2.61 5.16
CA ASN A 182 27.26 1.16 5.02
C ASN A 182 26.65 0.46 6.25
N MET A 183 25.33 0.33 6.32
CA MET A 183 24.67 -0.19 7.52
C MET A 183 24.17 -1.64 7.38
N ASN A 184 23.83 -2.12 6.18
CA ASN A 184 23.53 -3.53 5.94
C ASN A 184 23.35 -3.77 4.43
N GLU A 185 23.75 -4.91 3.88
CA GLU A 185 23.54 -5.23 2.45
C GLU A 185 22.06 -5.30 2.07
N HIS A 186 21.17 -5.50 3.05
CA HIS A 186 19.74 -5.66 2.86
C HIS A 186 18.93 -4.36 2.91
N ILE A 187 19.54 -3.20 3.20
CA ILE A 187 18.81 -1.93 3.38
C ILE A 187 19.02 -1.02 2.18
N HIS A 188 17.92 -0.49 1.64
CA HIS A 188 17.92 0.39 0.48
C HIS A 188 17.09 1.64 0.75
N PHE A 189 17.57 2.79 0.28
CA PHE A 189 16.91 4.08 0.46
C PHE A 189 16.26 4.56 -0.83
N LEU A 190 15.05 5.09 -0.71
CA LEU A 190 14.24 5.56 -1.83
C LEU A 190 13.55 6.88 -1.49
N ASP A 191 13.36 7.70 -2.51
CA ASP A 191 12.55 8.90 -2.38
C ASP A 191 11.05 8.57 -2.48
N THR A 192 10.20 9.54 -2.12
CA THR A 192 8.74 9.42 -2.24
C THR A 192 8.23 9.37 -3.70
N SER A 193 9.09 9.60 -4.71
CA SER A 193 8.70 9.49 -6.12
C SER A 193 8.58 8.03 -6.57
N LEU A 194 9.24 7.11 -5.84
CA LEU A 194 9.26 5.67 -6.11
C LEU A 194 9.82 5.31 -7.49
N ASN A 195 10.55 6.22 -8.15
CA ASN A 195 11.05 6.01 -9.52
C ASN A 195 12.05 4.85 -9.60
N LYS A 196 12.86 4.65 -8.55
CA LYS A 196 13.86 3.58 -8.47
C LYS A 196 13.36 2.31 -7.76
N LEU A 197 12.05 2.19 -7.51
CA LEU A 197 11.46 1.08 -6.74
C LEU A 197 11.92 -0.30 -7.26
N PHE A 198 11.87 -0.51 -8.57
CA PHE A 198 12.20 -1.79 -9.20
C PHE A 198 13.70 -2.10 -9.26
N ASN A 199 14.58 -1.14 -8.95
CA ASN A 199 16.00 -1.45 -8.82
C ASN A 199 16.30 -2.28 -7.56
N TYR A 200 15.37 -2.28 -6.61
CA TYR A 200 15.54 -2.92 -5.30
C TYR A 200 14.58 -4.10 -5.09
N LEU A 201 13.62 -4.31 -6.00
CA LEU A 201 12.64 -5.40 -6.00
C LEU A 201 12.96 -6.43 -7.10
#